data_AF-A0A2V8EG80-F1
#
_entry.id   AF-A0A2V8EG80-F1
#
_cell.length_a   1.000
_cell.length_b   1.000
_cell.length_c   1.000
_cell.angle_alpha   90.00
_cell.angle_beta   90.00
_cell.angle_gamma   90.00
#
_symmetry.space_group_name_H-M   'P 1'
#
loop_
_entity.id
_entity.type
_entity.pdbx_description
1 polymer ?
#
loop_
_entity_poly.entity_id
_entity_poly.type
_entity_poly.pdbx_seq_one_letter_code
_entity_poly.pdbx_strand_id
1 'polypeptide(L)'
;MTGVFLGVESRAKEAILPPSLFKNTVVWTSAAASAIVFFAMFGSLLFIPLFIQGVIGSSAARSGAVLTPMMFALIGASMLAGQLITRFGKYKAIAIAGVAITGAGLALLALMDVNTTYGTVLRNMIVVGVGLGLTMPVFTIAAQNAVDISQV
;
A
#
# COMPACT_ATOMS: atom_id res chain seq x y z
N MET A 1 -6.84 8.56 -25.77
CA MET A 1 -5.68 9.30 -25.22
C MET A 1 -4.47 8.40 -24.98
N THR A 2 -4.63 7.19 -24.41
CA THR A 2 -3.54 6.21 -24.23
C THR A 2 -2.86 5.73 -25.51
N GLY A 3 -3.61 5.47 -26.59
CA GLY A 3 -3.03 4.99 -27.86
C GLY A 3 -2.18 6.03 -28.60
N VAL A 4 -2.53 7.32 -28.50
CA VAL A 4 -1.75 8.42 -29.10
C VAL A 4 -0.46 8.66 -28.31
N PHE A 5 -0.53 8.55 -26.97
CA PHE A 5 0.63 8.65 -26.09
C PHE A 5 1.66 7.54 -26.38
N LEU A 6 1.23 6.27 -26.49
CA LEU A 6 2.10 5.16 -26.87
C LEU A 6 2.76 5.34 -28.25
N GLY A 7 2.02 5.89 -29.22
CA GLY A 7 2.54 6.17 -30.56
C GLY A 7 3.61 7.27 -30.58
N VAL A 8 3.45 8.31 -29.75
CA VAL A 8 4.39 9.43 -29.65
C VAL A 8 5.62 9.04 -28.82
N GLU A 9 5.46 8.32 -27.70
CA GLU A 9 6.58 7.87 -26.86
C GLU A 9 7.48 6.85 -27.55
N SER A 10 6.90 5.94 -28.35
CA SER A 10 7.70 4.95 -29.10
C SER A 10 8.64 5.56 -30.15
N ARG A 11 8.43 6.83 -30.52
CA ARG A 11 9.28 7.59 -31.46
C ARG A 11 10.16 8.63 -30.78
N ALA A 12 10.02 8.85 -29.46
CA ALA A 12 10.81 9.82 -28.72
C ALA A 12 12.16 9.22 -28.30
N LYS A 13 13.24 9.99 -28.54
CA LYS A 13 14.62 9.59 -28.17
C LYS A 13 14.84 9.55 -26.65
N GLU A 14 14.08 10.33 -25.89
CA GLU A 14 13.97 10.32 -24.42
C GLU A 14 12.51 10.05 -24.02
N ALA A 15 12.08 8.79 -24.13
CA ALA A 15 10.78 8.38 -23.61
C ALA A 15 10.80 8.39 -22.07
N ILE A 16 9.79 8.99 -21.44
CA ILE A 16 9.64 9.04 -19.97
C ILE A 16 9.24 7.64 -19.44
N LEU A 17 8.47 6.89 -20.22
CA LEU A 17 8.14 5.49 -20.02
C LEU A 17 8.54 4.68 -21.27
N PRO A 18 9.81 4.25 -21.38
CA PRO A 18 10.23 3.43 -22.51
C PRO A 18 9.34 2.17 -22.63
N PRO A 19 8.85 1.82 -23.84
CA PRO A 19 7.95 0.69 -24.06
C PRO A 19 8.47 -0.67 -23.55
N SER A 20 9.78 -0.79 -23.34
CA SER A 20 10.45 -1.95 -22.75
C SER A 20 10.03 -2.22 -21.30
N LEU A 21 9.63 -1.19 -20.52
CA LEU A 21 9.14 -1.34 -19.14
C LEU A 21 7.85 -2.18 -19.10
N PHE A 22 6.96 -2.02 -20.08
CA PHE A 22 5.70 -2.79 -20.15
C PHE A 22 5.89 -4.28 -20.45
N LYS A 23 7.08 -4.68 -20.90
CA LYS A 23 7.46 -6.10 -21.08
C LYS A 23 8.05 -6.71 -19.80
N ASN A 24 8.37 -5.91 -18.78
CA ASN A 24 9.00 -6.38 -17.56
C ASN A 24 7.95 -6.86 -16.55
N THR A 25 7.98 -8.15 -16.19
CA THR A 25 7.08 -8.76 -15.19
C THR A 25 7.18 -8.09 -13.81
N VAL A 26 8.35 -7.54 -13.45
CA VAL A 26 8.53 -6.80 -12.19
C VAL A 26 7.68 -5.53 -12.16
N VAL A 27 7.51 -4.84 -13.30
CA VAL A 27 6.66 -3.65 -13.40
C VAL A 27 5.19 -4.01 -13.17
N TRP A 28 4.68 -5.04 -13.85
CA TRP A 28 3.30 -5.48 -13.69
C TRP A 28 2.98 -5.99 -12.28
N THR A 29 3.87 -6.80 -11.69
CA THR A 29 3.68 -7.30 -10.32
C THR A 29 3.74 -6.17 -9.29
N SER A 30 4.61 -5.18 -9.49
CA SER A 30 4.70 -4.01 -8.61
C SER A 30 3.47 -3.11 -8.77
N ALA A 31 2.97 -2.90 -9.99
CA ALA A 31 1.75 -2.15 -10.26
C ALA A 31 0.50 -2.84 -9.67
N ALA A 32 0.39 -4.16 -9.79
CA ALA A 32 -0.70 -4.91 -9.18
C ALA A 32 -0.67 -4.85 -7.65
N ALA A 33 0.50 -5.05 -7.04
CA ALA A 33 0.68 -4.90 -5.60
C ALA A 33 0.34 -3.46 -5.14
N SER A 34 0.77 -2.47 -5.92
CA SER A 34 0.46 -1.06 -5.68
C SER A 34 -1.04 -0.79 -5.67
N ALA A 35 -1.76 -1.30 -6.68
CA ALA A 35 -3.20 -1.16 -6.79
C ALA A 35 -3.92 -1.80 -5.59
N ILE A 36 -3.48 -2.99 -5.15
CA ILE A 36 -4.03 -3.67 -3.98
C ILE A 36 -3.81 -2.83 -2.71
N VAL A 37 -2.62 -2.26 -2.51
CA VAL A 37 -2.30 -1.39 -1.37
C VAL A 37 -3.20 -0.14 -1.39
N PHE A 38 -3.36 0.52 -2.53
CA PHE A 38 -4.25 1.68 -2.64
C PHE A 38 -5.70 1.33 -2.33
N PHE A 39 -6.19 0.22 -2.89
CA PHE A 39 -7.54 -0.27 -2.60
C PHE A 39 -7.71 -0.59 -1.12
N ALA A 40 -6.72 -1.26 -0.51
CA ALA A 40 -6.71 -1.59 0.90
C ALA A 40 -6.79 -0.32 1.78
N MET A 41 -5.96 0.66 1.47
CA MET A 41 -5.85 1.92 2.20
C MET A 41 -7.15 2.72 2.11
N PHE A 42 -7.61 3.04 0.91
CA PHE A 42 -8.83 3.85 0.74
C PHE A 42 -10.10 3.09 1.14
N GLY A 43 -10.17 1.79 0.85
CA GLY A 43 -11.29 0.95 1.28
C GLY A 43 -11.42 0.92 2.80
N SER A 44 -10.30 0.71 3.52
CA SER A 44 -10.29 0.73 4.98
C SER A 44 -10.62 2.10 5.56
N LEU A 45 -10.01 3.17 5.02
CA LEU A 45 -10.20 4.54 5.50
C LEU A 45 -11.66 5.01 5.39
N LEU A 46 -12.36 4.59 4.35
CA LEU A 46 -13.76 4.95 4.13
C LEU A 46 -14.71 4.02 4.87
N PHE A 47 -14.49 2.70 4.78
CA PHE A 47 -15.44 1.71 5.29
C PHE A 47 -15.41 1.57 6.81
N ILE A 48 -14.23 1.60 7.44
CA ILE A 48 -14.12 1.30 8.87
C ILE A 48 -14.79 2.37 9.75
N PRO A 49 -14.65 3.68 9.49
CA PRO A 49 -15.40 4.67 10.25
C PRO A 49 -16.92 4.53 10.09
N LEU A 50 -17.39 4.12 8.90
CA LEU A 50 -18.80 3.84 8.65
C LEU A 50 -19.27 2.59 9.39
N PHE A 51 -18.45 1.54 9.44
CA PHE A 51 -18.74 0.32 10.20
C PHE A 51 -18.85 0.62 11.70
N ILE A 52 -17.91 1.40 12.26
CA ILE A 52 -17.93 1.75 13.69
C ILE A 52 -19.16 2.61 14.03
N GLN A 53 -19.56 3.54 13.16
CA GLN A 53 -20.73 4.39 13.40
C GLN A 53 -22.04 3.64 13.17
N GLY A 54 -22.16 2.90 12.06
CA GLY A 54 -23.40 2.28 11.63
C GLY A 54 -23.69 0.91 12.25
N VAL A 55 -22.65 0.08 12.48
CA VAL A 55 -22.81 -1.27 13.02
C VAL A 55 -22.54 -1.31 14.51
N ILE A 56 -21.40 -0.76 14.95
CA ILE A 56 -21.04 -0.73 16.38
C ILE A 56 -21.87 0.35 17.13
N GLY A 57 -22.42 1.34 16.42
CA GLY A 57 -23.21 2.41 17.03
C GLY A 57 -22.37 3.41 17.84
N SER A 58 -21.07 3.54 17.53
CA SER A 58 -20.19 4.47 18.23
C SER A 58 -20.28 5.90 17.68
N SER A 59 -19.75 6.87 18.44
CA SER A 59 -19.71 8.27 18.00
C SER A 59 -18.72 8.51 16.85
N ALA A 60 -18.98 9.55 16.06
CA ALA A 60 -18.08 10.00 14.98
C ALA A 60 -16.65 10.27 15.47
N ALA A 61 -16.49 10.76 16.70
CA ALA A 61 -15.19 10.99 17.31
C ALA A 61 -14.43 9.67 17.54
N ARG A 62 -15.11 8.63 18.06
CA ARG A 62 -14.49 7.32 18.30
C ARG A 62 -14.18 6.58 16.99
N SER A 63 -15.03 6.70 15.99
CA SER A 63 -14.77 6.11 14.67
C SER A 63 -13.58 6.76 13.97
N GLY A 64 -13.39 8.08 14.11
CA GLY A 64 -12.19 8.76 13.62
C GLY A 64 -10.93 8.38 14.39
N ALA A 65 -11.03 8.19 15.71
CA ALA A 65 -9.89 7.87 16.57
C ALA A 65 -9.21 6.53 16.23
N VAL A 66 -9.90 5.61 15.54
CA VAL A 66 -9.33 4.32 15.10
C VAL A 66 -8.21 4.51 14.06
N LEU A 67 -8.23 5.62 13.34
CA LEU A 67 -7.23 5.94 12.31
C LEU A 67 -5.87 6.30 12.94
N THR A 68 -5.88 6.85 14.15
CA THR A 68 -4.66 7.24 14.86
C THR A 68 -3.70 6.07 15.12
N PRO A 69 -4.11 4.96 15.77
CA PRO A 69 -3.22 3.81 15.97
C PRO A 69 -2.82 3.14 14.66
N MET A 70 -3.68 3.13 13.64
CA MET A 70 -3.31 2.68 12.29
C MET A 70 -2.16 3.51 11.72
N MET A 71 -2.23 4.84 11.82
CA MET A 71 -1.19 5.75 11.35
C MET A 71 0.12 5.55 12.11
N PHE A 72 0.08 5.36 13.43
CA PHE A 72 1.28 5.05 14.22
C PHE A 72 1.94 3.74 13.78
N ALA A 73 1.13 2.70 13.57
CA ALA A 73 1.62 1.42 13.07
C ALA A 73 2.24 1.55 11.67
N LEU A 74 1.61 2.33 10.79
CA LEU A 74 2.10 2.63 9.44
C LEU A 74 3.43 3.36 9.47
N ILE A 75 3.54 4.44 10.24
CA ILE A 75 4.77 5.23 10.34
C ILE A 75 5.90 4.37 10.92
N GLY A 76 5.63 3.66 12.03
CA GLY A 76 6.62 2.78 12.67
C GLY A 76 7.10 1.67 11.73
N ALA A 77 6.18 1.00 11.04
CA ALA A 77 6.53 -0.04 10.08
C ALA A 77 7.30 0.50 8.87
N SER A 78 6.96 1.69 8.37
CA SER A 78 7.67 2.35 7.27
C SER A 78 9.12 2.70 7.65
N MET A 79 9.33 3.25 8.85
CA MET A 79 10.66 3.54 9.38
C MET A 79 11.50 2.26 9.51
N LEU A 80 10.91 1.21 10.08
CA LEU A 80 11.57 -0.10 10.20
C LEU A 80 11.91 -0.69 8.84
N ALA A 81 10.98 -0.65 7.88
CA ALA A 81 11.23 -1.12 6.51
C ALA A 81 12.39 -0.36 5.86
N GLY A 82 12.40 0.97 5.95
CA GLY A 82 13.50 1.79 5.42
C GLY A 82 14.85 1.39 6.01
N GLN A 83 14.93 1.28 7.34
CA GLN A 83 16.16 0.85 8.03
C GLN A 83 16.61 -0.55 7.63
N LEU A 84 15.68 -1.51 7.54
CA LEU A 84 15.98 -2.89 7.13
C LEU A 84 16.47 -2.93 5.68
N ILE A 85 15.84 -2.18 4.77
CA ILE A 85 16.28 -2.10 3.37
C ILE A 85 17.68 -1.51 3.28
N THR A 86 17.96 -0.40 3.97
CA THR A 86 19.28 0.22 3.99
C THR A 86 20.34 -0.72 4.56
N ARG A 87 20.01 -1.48 5.61
CA ARG A 87 20.96 -2.38 6.27
C ARG A 87 21.25 -3.66 5.50
N PHE A 88 20.23 -4.26 4.86
CA PHE A 88 20.35 -5.57 4.21
C PHE A 88 20.44 -5.50 2.68
N GLY A 89 20.16 -4.34 2.07
CA GLY A 89 20.18 -4.14 0.61
C GLY A 89 19.11 -4.90 -0.17
N LYS A 90 18.20 -5.62 0.51
CA LYS A 90 17.20 -6.51 -0.12
C LYS A 90 15.78 -6.06 0.18
N TYR A 91 15.14 -5.37 -0.77
CA TYR A 91 13.77 -4.85 -0.62
C TYR A 91 12.68 -5.90 -0.89
N LYS A 92 12.97 -6.93 -1.71
CA LYS A 92 11.97 -7.91 -2.17
C LYS A 92 11.26 -8.65 -1.04
N ALA A 93 12.00 -9.11 -0.02
CA ALA A 93 11.42 -9.84 1.10
C ALA A 93 10.46 -8.96 1.93
N ILE A 94 10.84 -7.70 2.14
CA ILE A 94 10.04 -6.71 2.88
C ILE A 94 8.79 -6.35 2.09
N ALA A 95 8.89 -6.19 0.77
CA ALA A 95 7.75 -5.96 -0.11
C ALA A 95 6.73 -7.10 -0.05
N ILE A 96 7.18 -8.35 -0.16
CA ILE A 96 6.31 -9.54 -0.09
C ILE A 96 5.66 -9.63 1.29
N ALA A 97 6.41 -9.42 2.36
CA ALA A 97 5.88 -9.42 3.72
C ALA A 97 4.82 -8.32 3.92
N GLY A 98 5.08 -7.10 3.44
CA GLY A 98 4.13 -5.99 3.53
C GLY A 98 2.82 -6.27 2.80
N VAL A 99 2.89 -6.81 1.58
CA VAL A 99 1.69 -7.20 0.82
C VAL A 99 0.93 -8.34 1.51
N ALA A 100 1.65 -9.36 2.00
CA ALA A 100 1.03 -10.48 2.72
C ALA A 100 0.32 -10.02 4.02
N ILE A 101 0.97 -9.15 4.81
CA ILE A 101 0.39 -8.59 6.03
C ILE A 101 -0.81 -7.70 5.71
N THR A 102 -0.73 -6.89 4.64
CA THR A 102 -1.88 -6.08 4.18
C THR A 102 -3.05 -6.97 3.79
N GLY A 103 -2.81 -8.03 3.02
CA GLY A 103 -3.84 -9.00 2.64
C GLY A 103 -4.46 -9.71 3.86
N ALA A 104 -3.64 -10.12 4.83
CA ALA A 104 -4.12 -10.70 6.08
C ALA A 104 -4.96 -9.70 6.89
N GLY A 105 -4.52 -8.44 6.97
CA GLY A 105 -5.27 -7.36 7.61
C GLY A 105 -6.64 -7.14 6.95
N LEU A 106 -6.70 -7.09 5.62
CA LEU A 106 -7.96 -7.00 4.89
C LEU A 106 -8.87 -8.20 5.12
N ALA A 107 -8.32 -9.42 5.13
CA ALA A 107 -9.09 -10.62 5.43
C ALA A 107 -9.68 -10.56 6.85
N LEU A 108 -8.90 -10.08 7.82
CA LEU A 108 -9.40 -9.87 9.19
C LEU A 108 -10.53 -8.84 9.26
N LEU A 109 -10.48 -7.77 8.45
CA LEU A 109 -11.58 -6.80 8.34
C LEU A 109 -12.81 -7.39 7.65
N ALA A 110 -12.61 -8.20 6.61
CA ALA A 110 -13.69 -8.84 5.87
C ALA A 110 -14.47 -9.88 6.72
N LEU A 111 -13.82 -10.44 7.75
CA LEU A 111 -14.44 -11.37 8.71
C LEU A 111 -15.20 -10.66 9.85
N MET A 112 -15.21 -9.33 9.89
CA MET A 112 -15.96 -8.59 10.91
C MET A 112 -17.47 -8.67 10.67
N ASP A 113 -18.21 -8.79 11.76
CA ASP A 113 -19.66 -8.93 11.79
C ASP A 113 -20.32 -7.98 12.81
N VAL A 114 -21.64 -8.10 12.98
CA VAL A 114 -22.42 -7.29 13.91
C VAL A 114 -22.01 -7.43 15.39
N ASN A 115 -21.29 -8.49 15.76
CA ASN A 115 -20.83 -8.73 17.13
C ASN A 115 -19.40 -8.20 17.36
N THR A 116 -18.79 -7.62 16.32
CA THR A 116 -17.40 -7.16 16.38
C THR A 116 -17.24 -5.99 17.33
N THR A 117 -16.31 -6.12 18.28
CA THR A 117 -16.02 -5.07 19.26
C THR A 117 -15.04 -4.03 18.69
N TYR A 118 -15.07 -2.82 19.26
CA TYR A 118 -14.15 -1.74 18.89
C TYR A 118 -12.66 -2.14 19.04
N GLY A 119 -12.32 -2.95 20.05
CA GLY A 119 -10.96 -3.47 20.25
C GLY A 119 -10.49 -4.38 19.12
N THR A 120 -11.38 -5.21 18.57
CA THR A 120 -11.08 -6.05 17.39
C THR A 120 -10.78 -5.19 16.17
N VAL A 121 -11.58 -4.12 15.95
CA VAL A 121 -11.34 -3.18 14.85
C VAL A 121 -9.99 -2.49 14.99
N LEU A 122 -9.66 -1.99 16.19
CA LEU A 122 -8.36 -1.38 16.48
C LEU A 122 -7.19 -2.31 16.14
N ARG A 123 -7.23 -3.56 16.62
CA ARG A 123 -6.20 -4.56 16.34
C ARG A 123 -6.06 -4.79 14.84
N ASN A 124 -7.18 -5.01 14.15
CA ASN A 124 -7.16 -5.29 12.71
C ASN A 124 -6.64 -4.07 11.92
N MET A 125 -6.97 -2.85 12.34
CA MET A 125 -6.46 -1.61 11.76
C MET A 125 -4.96 -1.40 11.98
N ILE A 126 -4.44 -1.81 13.13
CA ILE A 126 -2.99 -1.83 13.37
C ILE A 126 -2.30 -2.81 12.40
N VAL A 127 -2.85 -4.01 12.21
CA VAL A 127 -2.30 -5.00 11.26
C VAL A 127 -2.25 -4.44 9.83
N VAL A 128 -3.35 -3.81 9.38
CA VAL A 128 -3.39 -3.12 8.08
C VAL A 128 -2.36 -1.99 8.02
N GLY A 129 -2.25 -1.17 9.07
CA GLY A 129 -1.26 -0.10 9.16
C GLY A 129 0.17 -0.62 9.01
N VAL A 130 0.53 -1.70 9.72
CA VAL A 130 1.85 -2.35 9.58
C VAL A 130 2.09 -2.81 8.16
N GLY A 131 1.13 -3.53 7.56
CA GLY A 131 1.27 -4.02 6.18
C GLY A 131 1.50 -2.90 5.18
N LEU A 132 0.68 -1.85 5.24
CA LEU A 132 0.80 -0.66 4.39
C LEU A 132 2.14 0.05 4.60
N GLY A 133 2.56 0.24 5.86
CA GLY A 133 3.83 0.87 6.20
C GLY A 133 5.04 0.16 5.61
N LEU A 134 5.06 -1.18 5.63
CA LEU A 134 6.13 -1.96 5.02
C LEU A 134 6.19 -1.84 3.49
N THR A 135 5.06 -1.54 2.84
CA THR A 135 5.00 -1.41 1.37
C THR A 135 5.37 -0.01 0.85
N MET A 136 5.27 1.05 1.66
CA MET A 136 5.53 2.42 1.22
C MET A 136 6.94 2.66 0.62
N PRO A 137 8.04 2.15 1.23
CA PRO A 137 9.38 2.30 0.65
C PRO A 137 9.54 1.63 -0.71
N VAL A 138 8.72 0.62 -1.01
CA VAL A 138 8.75 -0.11 -2.28
C VAL A 138 8.34 0.80 -3.44
N PHE A 139 7.39 1.72 -3.22
CA PHE A 139 6.98 2.69 -4.24
C PHE A 139 8.10 3.65 -4.57
N THR A 140 8.80 4.16 -3.55
CA THR A 140 9.96 5.04 -3.74
C THR A 140 11.08 4.32 -4.49
N ILE A 141 11.36 3.06 -4.13
CA ILE A 141 12.41 2.26 -4.79
C ILE A 141 12.00 1.86 -6.20
N ALA A 142 10.73 1.52 -6.44
CA ALA A 142 10.22 1.21 -7.78
C ALA A 142 10.28 2.44 -8.69
N ALA A 143 9.96 3.63 -8.17
CA ALA A 143 10.10 4.88 -8.90
C ALA A 143 11.57 5.20 -9.20
N GLN A 144 12.47 4.99 -8.23
CA GLN A 144 13.91 5.17 -8.42
C GLN A 144 14.50 4.16 -9.44
N ASN A 145 14.08 2.90 -9.39
CA ASN A 145 14.53 1.86 -10.31
C ASN A 145 13.90 1.95 -11.72
N ALA A 146 12.84 2.73 -11.88
CA ALA A 146 12.26 3.01 -13.20
C ALA A 146 13.09 4.05 -13.98
N VAL A 147 14.00 4.76 -13.31
CA VAL A 147 14.93 5.71 -13.92
C VAL A 147 16.29 5.03 -14.07
N ASP A 148 16.70 4.79 -15.31
CA ASP A 148 18.02 4.21 -15.60
C ASP A 148 19.12 5.22 -15.23
N ILE A 149 20.20 4.75 -14.59
CA ILE A 149 21.36 5.59 -14.20
C ILE A 149 22.03 6.24 -15.43
N SER A 150 21.78 5.71 -16.64
CA SER A 150 22.28 6.29 -17.90
C SER A 150 21.51 7.53 -18.37
N GLN A 151 20.51 8.00 -17.63
CA GLN A 151 19.75 9.25 -17.91
C GLN A 151 20.07 10.39 -16.92
N VAL A 152 21.10 10.24 -16.07
CA VAL A 152 21.69 11.30 -15.23
C VAL A 152 23.09 11.62 -15.74
#